data_AF-A0A8S8Y5S6-F1
#
_entry.id   AF-A0A8S8Y5S6-F1
#
_cell.length_a   1.000
_cell.length_b   1.000
_cell.length_c   1.000
_cell.angle_alpha   90.00
_cell.angle_beta   90.00
_cell.angle_gamma   90.00
#
_symmetry.space_group_name_H-M   'P 1'
#
loop_
_entity.id
_entity.type
_entity.pdbx_description
1 polymer ?
#
loop_
_entity_poly.entity_id
_entity_poly.type
_entity_poly.pdbx_seq_one_letter_code
_entity_poly.pdbx_strand_id
1 'polypeptide(L)'
;MSVHAEARKVTTHTLQEMKRAGEPITMLTAYDYSLAKLVDAGGVDVILVGDSASNVMAGQVTTVPITLDHMIYHAQCVQRAVDRALIVVDLPFGSYQGNSKQALDSSIRIMKEAEAHAVKLEGGSEVVESIRRILTAGIPVMATSA
;
A
#
# COMPACT_ATOMS: atom_id res chain seq x y z
N MET A 1 -29.95 -17.00 6.51
CA MET A 1 -28.57 -16.57 6.81
C MET A 1 -28.40 -15.18 6.23
N SER A 2 -28.11 -14.18 7.07
CA SER A 2 -28.04 -12.77 6.66
C SER A 2 -26.93 -12.58 5.62
N VAL A 3 -27.27 -12.09 4.43
CA VAL A 3 -26.36 -11.87 3.29
C VAL A 3 -25.54 -10.58 3.43
N HIS A 4 -25.66 -9.87 4.54
CA HIS A 4 -24.85 -8.69 4.86
C HIS A 4 -24.36 -8.81 6.30
N ALA A 5 -23.35 -9.67 6.51
CA ALA A 5 -22.42 -9.41 7.59
C ALA A 5 -21.71 -8.09 7.24
N GLU A 6 -21.79 -7.11 8.12
CA GLU A 6 -21.07 -5.84 7.99
C GLU A 6 -19.60 -6.18 7.63
N ALA A 7 -19.17 -5.75 6.45
CA ALA A 7 -17.91 -6.19 5.88
C ALA A 7 -16.76 -5.63 6.74
N ARG A 8 -16.21 -6.46 7.63
CA ARG A 8 -15.20 -6.04 8.61
C ARG A 8 -13.97 -5.51 7.87
N LYS A 9 -13.59 -4.27 8.16
CA LYS A 9 -12.38 -3.63 7.62
C LYS A 9 -11.15 -4.51 7.84
N VAL A 10 -10.37 -4.74 6.79
CA VAL A 10 -9.15 -5.53 6.84
C VAL A 10 -8.04 -4.69 7.46
N THR A 11 -7.39 -5.26 8.47
CA THR A 11 -6.27 -4.63 9.19
C THR A 11 -5.04 -5.54 9.14
N THR A 12 -3.88 -5.01 9.53
CA THR A 12 -2.68 -5.84 9.69
C THR A 12 -2.87 -6.99 10.68
N HIS A 13 -3.70 -6.80 11.71
CA HIS A 13 -4.09 -7.87 12.64
C HIS A 13 -4.93 -8.94 11.94
N THR A 14 -5.92 -8.53 11.13
CA THR A 14 -6.76 -9.44 10.34
C THR A 14 -5.91 -10.32 9.43
N LEU A 15 -4.92 -9.74 8.74
CA LEU A 15 -4.00 -10.51 7.89
C LEU A 15 -3.17 -11.52 8.69
N GLN A 16 -2.77 -11.19 9.93
CA GLN A 16 -2.08 -12.13 10.81
C GLN A 16 -3.00 -13.28 11.25
N GLU A 17 -4.27 -13.00 11.54
CA GLU A 17 -5.28 -14.00 11.87
C GLU A 17 -5.52 -14.96 10.70
N MET A 18 -5.74 -14.43 9.49
CA MET A 18 -5.89 -15.22 8.26
C MET A 18 -4.70 -16.15 8.04
N LYS A 19 -3.47 -15.62 8.16
CA LYS A 19 -2.25 -16.42 8.05
C LYS A 19 -2.19 -17.55 9.08
N ARG A 20 -2.58 -17.30 10.34
CA ARG A 20 -2.62 -18.33 11.40
C ARG A 20 -3.70 -19.37 11.14
N ALA A 21 -4.81 -18.98 10.55
CA ALA A 21 -5.90 -19.85 10.15
C ALA A 21 -5.63 -20.65 8.86
N GLY A 22 -4.55 -20.32 8.13
CA GLY A 22 -4.26 -20.92 6.83
C GLY A 22 -5.17 -20.42 5.70
N GLU A 23 -5.83 -19.28 5.90
CA GLU A 23 -6.67 -18.63 4.91
C GLU A 23 -5.80 -17.85 3.91
N PRO A 24 -5.92 -18.10 2.59
CA PRO A 24 -5.19 -17.33 1.58
C PRO A 24 -5.57 -15.85 1.62
N ILE A 25 -4.56 -14.98 1.53
CA ILE A 25 -4.73 -13.52 1.44
C ILE A 25 -4.70 -13.11 -0.02
N THR A 26 -5.72 -12.39 -0.47
CA THR A 26 -5.82 -11.83 -1.82
C THR A 26 -5.33 -10.40 -1.86
N MET A 27 -4.51 -10.08 -2.87
CA MET A 27 -4.01 -8.73 -3.09
C MET A 27 -4.07 -8.40 -4.57
N LEU A 28 -4.63 -7.23 -4.91
CA LEU A 28 -4.65 -6.70 -6.27
C LEU A 28 -4.19 -5.24 -6.28
N THR A 29 -3.64 -4.81 -7.41
CA THR A 29 -3.34 -3.40 -7.62
C THR A 29 -4.57 -2.63 -8.09
N ALA A 30 -4.70 -1.39 -7.63
CA ALA A 30 -5.66 -0.42 -8.15
C ALA A 30 -5.09 0.99 -8.01
N TYR A 31 -5.47 1.88 -8.93
CA TYR A 31 -4.85 3.21 -9.05
C TYR A 31 -5.87 4.34 -9.18
N ASP A 32 -7.15 4.02 -9.32
CA ASP A 32 -8.23 4.99 -9.47
C ASP A 32 -9.48 4.56 -8.69
N TYR A 33 -10.41 5.50 -8.55
CA TYR A 33 -11.65 5.33 -7.79
C TYR A 33 -12.53 4.19 -8.32
N SER A 34 -12.71 4.12 -9.64
CA SER A 34 -13.67 3.19 -10.26
C SER A 34 -13.18 1.75 -10.13
N LEU A 35 -11.91 1.50 -10.44
CA LEU A 35 -11.33 0.17 -10.32
C LEU A 35 -11.24 -0.26 -8.85
N ALA A 36 -10.79 0.63 -7.96
CA ALA A 36 -10.71 0.32 -6.53
C ALA A 36 -12.08 -0.08 -5.95
N LYS A 37 -13.15 0.60 -6.35
CA LYS A 37 -14.51 0.25 -5.92
C LYS A 37 -14.92 -1.15 -6.35
N LEU A 38 -14.58 -1.55 -7.58
CA LEU A 38 -14.87 -2.90 -8.10
C LEU A 38 -14.03 -3.96 -7.39
N VAL A 39 -12.73 -3.68 -7.19
CA VAL A 39 -11.80 -4.58 -6.51
C VAL A 39 -12.21 -4.79 -5.05
N ASP A 40 -12.58 -3.72 -4.34
CA ASP A 40 -13.06 -3.81 -2.96
C ASP A 40 -14.39 -4.57 -2.88
N ALA A 41 -15.36 -4.28 -3.76
CA ALA A 41 -16.60 -5.04 -3.85
C ALA A 41 -16.40 -6.52 -4.20
N GLY A 42 -15.32 -6.84 -4.91
CA GLY A 42 -14.90 -8.20 -5.25
C GLY A 42 -14.34 -9.01 -4.08
N GLY A 43 -14.21 -8.43 -2.88
CA GLY A 43 -13.76 -9.17 -1.70
C GLY A 43 -12.25 -9.23 -1.51
N VAL A 44 -11.46 -8.44 -2.25
CA VAL A 44 -9.99 -8.41 -2.10
C VAL A 44 -9.57 -7.93 -0.71
N ASP A 45 -8.59 -8.59 -0.09
CA ASP A 45 -8.15 -8.27 1.27
C ASP A 45 -7.24 -7.05 1.32
N VAL A 46 -6.35 -6.92 0.32
CA VAL A 46 -5.34 -5.86 0.24
C VAL A 46 -5.38 -5.19 -1.13
N ILE A 47 -5.47 -3.86 -1.15
CA ILE A 47 -5.29 -3.07 -2.37
C ILE A 47 -3.92 -2.42 -2.33
N LEU A 48 -3.08 -2.76 -3.30
CA LEU A 48 -1.76 -2.16 -3.47
C LEU A 48 -1.82 -1.02 -4.49
N VAL A 49 -1.58 0.20 -4.02
CA VAL A 49 -1.26 1.33 -4.89
C VAL A 49 0.23 1.23 -5.20
N GLY A 50 0.55 0.47 -6.25
CA GLY A 50 1.91 0.13 -6.63
C GLY A 50 2.55 1.12 -7.58
N ASP A 51 3.89 1.20 -7.57
CA ASP A 51 4.68 2.00 -8.51
C ASP A 51 4.57 1.50 -9.97
N SER A 52 4.05 0.28 -10.16
CA SER A 52 3.57 -0.27 -11.44
C SER A 52 2.57 0.63 -12.17
N ALA A 53 1.94 1.60 -11.48
CA ALA A 53 1.19 2.69 -12.10
C ALA A 53 2.01 3.45 -13.17
N SER A 54 3.33 3.55 -12.99
CA SER A 54 4.24 4.14 -13.98
C SER A 54 4.06 3.49 -15.37
N ASN A 55 3.96 2.17 -15.40
CA ASN A 55 3.79 1.41 -16.63
C ASN A 55 2.34 1.44 -17.11
N VAL A 56 1.41 1.05 -16.24
CA VAL A 56 0.03 0.75 -16.68
C VAL A 56 -0.87 1.98 -16.76
N MET A 57 -0.55 3.04 -16.02
CA MET A 57 -1.30 4.30 -16.05
C MET A 57 -0.60 5.38 -16.87
N ALA A 58 0.73 5.45 -16.79
CA ALA A 58 1.52 6.51 -17.44
C ALA A 58 2.31 6.04 -18.68
N GLY A 59 2.27 4.75 -19.04
CA GLY A 59 2.90 4.23 -20.26
C GLY A 59 4.44 4.26 -20.26
N GLN A 60 5.06 4.43 -19.09
CA GLN A 60 6.52 4.42 -18.96
C GLN A 60 7.07 3.00 -19.15
N VAL A 61 8.33 2.90 -19.56
CA VAL A 61 9.01 1.61 -19.72
C VAL A 61 9.40 1.00 -18.37
N THR A 62 9.68 1.82 -17.36
CA THR A 62 10.11 1.40 -16.02
C THR A 62 9.31 2.14 -14.94
N THR A 63 9.44 1.71 -13.68
CA THR A 63 8.81 2.39 -12.54
C THR A 63 9.60 3.58 -12.01
N VAL A 64 10.87 3.72 -12.40
CA VAL A 64 11.78 4.80 -11.96
C VAL A 64 11.22 6.22 -12.09
N PRO A 65 10.47 6.59 -13.16
CA PRO A 65 9.98 7.97 -13.33
C PRO A 65 8.82 8.37 -12.40
N ILE A 66 8.15 7.42 -11.73
CA ILE A 66 6.99 7.75 -10.90
C ILE A 66 7.44 8.47 -9.62
N THR A 67 6.75 9.56 -9.29
CA THR A 67 7.11 10.41 -8.15
C THR A 67 6.26 10.08 -6.93
N LEU A 68 6.70 10.54 -5.76
CA LEU A 68 5.92 10.46 -4.53
C LEU A 68 4.55 11.15 -4.66
N ASP A 69 4.48 12.26 -5.40
CA ASP A 69 3.22 12.99 -5.61
C ASP A 69 2.25 12.20 -6.50
N HIS A 70 2.75 11.47 -7.51
CA HIS A 70 1.92 10.55 -8.30
C HIS A 70 1.36 9.42 -7.42
N MET A 71 2.19 8.84 -6.54
CA MET A 71 1.75 7.80 -5.61
C MET A 71 0.66 8.31 -4.67
N ILE A 72 0.84 9.51 -4.10
CA ILE A 72 -0.14 10.16 -3.23
C ILE A 72 -1.45 10.41 -3.99
N TYR A 73 -1.38 10.91 -5.23
CA TYR A 73 -2.58 11.16 -6.05
C TYR A 73 -3.39 9.87 -6.31
N HIS A 74 -2.72 8.80 -6.74
CA HIS A 74 -3.38 7.51 -6.96
C HIS A 74 -3.96 6.95 -5.67
N ALA A 75 -3.22 7.04 -4.56
CA ALA A 75 -3.68 6.56 -3.26
C ALA A 75 -4.90 7.34 -2.75
N GLN A 76 -4.96 8.65 -2.94
CA GLN A 76 -6.16 9.44 -2.64
C GLN A 76 -7.37 9.00 -3.46
N CYS A 77 -7.18 8.64 -4.73
CA CYS A 77 -8.28 8.13 -5.56
C CYS A 77 -8.81 6.80 -5.04
N VAL A 78 -7.91 5.89 -4.66
CA VAL A 78 -8.24 4.57 -4.12
C VAL A 78 -8.90 4.69 -2.74
N GLN A 79 -8.34 5.50 -1.84
CA GLN A 79 -8.88 5.71 -0.49
C GLN A 79 -10.35 6.14 -0.49
N ARG A 80 -10.74 7.01 -1.43
CA ARG A 80 -12.13 7.48 -1.55
C ARG A 80 -13.12 6.38 -1.95
N ALA A 81 -12.63 5.26 -2.49
CA ALA A 81 -13.44 4.19 -3.06
C ALA A 81 -13.55 2.93 -2.19
N VAL A 82 -12.64 2.74 -1.24
CA VAL A 82 -12.46 1.49 -0.50
C VAL A 82 -13.13 1.59 0.86
N ASP A 83 -14.01 0.64 1.17
CA ASP A 83 -14.67 0.54 2.47
C ASP A 83 -14.00 -0.50 3.36
N ARG A 84 -13.52 -1.62 2.78
CA ARG A 84 -13.04 -2.79 3.54
C ARG A 84 -11.54 -3.05 3.41
N ALA A 85 -10.99 -3.12 2.20
CA ALA A 85 -9.62 -3.61 1.98
C ALA A 85 -8.53 -2.79 2.69
N LEU A 86 -7.43 -3.45 3.02
CA LEU A 86 -6.22 -2.77 3.53
C LEU A 86 -5.50 -2.08 2.36
N ILE A 87 -5.45 -0.75 2.36
CA ILE A 87 -4.69 0.01 1.37
C ILE A 87 -3.22 0.10 1.76
N VAL A 88 -2.37 -0.40 0.88
CA VAL A 88 -0.90 -0.33 0.98
C VAL A 88 -0.40 0.53 -0.19
N VAL A 89 0.52 1.46 0.07
CA VAL A 89 1.07 2.34 -0.96
C VAL A 89 2.57 2.14 -1.08
N ASP A 90 3.07 2.00 -2.30
CA ASP A 90 4.50 1.94 -2.55
C ASP A 90 5.22 3.25 -2.25
N LEU A 91 6.39 3.14 -1.64
CA LEU A 91 7.39 4.20 -1.67
C LEU A 91 8.14 4.10 -3.00
N PRO A 92 8.06 5.11 -3.89
CA PRO A 92 8.67 5.03 -5.20
C PRO A 92 10.20 5.15 -5.13
N PHE A 93 10.87 4.77 -6.22
CA PHE A 93 12.32 4.89 -6.33
C PHE A 93 12.81 6.32 -6.00
N GLY A 94 13.88 6.40 -5.21
CA GLY A 94 14.48 7.66 -4.77
C GLY A 94 13.82 8.30 -3.54
N SER A 95 12.73 7.73 -3.01
CA SER A 95 12.03 8.27 -1.84
C SER A 95 12.43 7.63 -0.50
N TYR A 96 13.26 6.59 -0.50
CA TYR A 96 13.62 5.85 0.72
C TYR A 96 15.00 5.18 0.73
N GLN A 97 15.63 4.97 -0.43
CA GLN A 97 16.91 4.27 -0.54
C GLN A 97 18.05 5.07 0.09
N GLY A 98 18.88 4.41 0.89
CA GLY A 98 20.10 4.99 1.47
C GLY A 98 19.89 6.11 2.51
N ASN A 99 18.64 6.51 2.77
CA ASN A 99 18.31 7.55 3.75
C ASN A 99 17.04 7.21 4.52
N SER A 100 17.21 6.63 5.70
CA SER A 100 16.15 6.24 6.61
C SER A 100 15.30 7.41 7.12
N LYS A 101 15.85 8.64 7.16
CA LYS A 101 15.06 9.85 7.49
C LYS A 101 14.14 10.23 6.34
N GLN A 102 14.66 10.22 5.10
CA GLN A 102 13.86 10.46 3.91
C GLN A 102 12.75 9.42 3.76
N ALA A 103 13.05 8.14 4.04
CA ALA A 103 12.05 7.07 4.04
C ALA A 103 10.89 7.36 5.02
N LEU A 104 11.21 7.83 6.22
CA LEU A 104 10.20 8.24 7.20
C LEU A 104 9.41 9.47 6.72
N ASP A 105 10.09 10.50 6.24
CA ASP A 105 9.46 11.74 5.76
C ASP A 105 8.47 11.43 4.60
N SER A 106 8.89 10.60 3.64
CA SER A 106 8.04 10.12 2.53
C SER A 106 6.86 9.27 3.01
N SER A 107 7.08 8.39 3.99
CA SER A 107 6.00 7.58 4.58
C SER A 107 4.96 8.46 5.27
N ILE A 108 5.39 9.45 6.05
CA ILE A 108 4.49 10.41 6.72
C ILE A 108 3.65 11.17 5.70
N ARG A 109 4.24 11.59 4.57
CA ARG A 109 3.50 12.23 3.48
C ARG A 109 2.39 11.33 2.95
N ILE A 110 2.70 10.08 2.60
CA ILE A 110 1.69 9.10 2.15
C ILE A 110 0.57 8.94 3.18
N MET A 111 0.91 8.73 4.45
CA MET A 111 -0.08 8.52 5.51
C MET A 111 -0.99 9.74 5.72
N LYS A 112 -0.42 10.96 5.69
CA LYS A 112 -1.17 12.20 5.95
C LYS A 112 -1.96 12.70 4.75
N GLU A 113 -1.38 12.60 3.55
CA GLU A 113 -1.94 13.20 2.35
C GLU A 113 -2.89 12.23 1.63
N ALA A 114 -2.68 10.92 1.75
CA ALA A 114 -3.52 9.91 1.10
C ALA A 114 -4.34 9.03 2.06
N GLU A 115 -4.14 9.16 3.37
CA GLU A 115 -4.81 8.34 4.40
C GLU A 115 -4.65 6.83 4.19
N ALA A 116 -3.51 6.41 3.62
CA ALA A 116 -3.16 5.00 3.47
C ALA A 116 -3.13 4.28 4.82
N HIS A 117 -3.27 2.95 4.80
CA HIS A 117 -3.17 2.14 6.03
C HIS A 117 -1.76 1.62 6.30
N ALA A 118 -0.94 1.47 5.25
CA ALA A 118 0.43 1.00 5.32
C ALA A 118 1.26 1.47 4.11
N VAL A 119 2.58 1.37 4.23
CA VAL A 119 3.51 1.59 3.11
C VAL A 119 4.24 0.31 2.72
N LYS A 120 4.63 0.18 1.44
CA LYS A 120 5.49 -0.90 0.94
C LYS A 120 6.87 -0.36 0.58
N LEU A 121 7.90 -1.11 0.98
CA LEU A 121 9.30 -0.85 0.63
C LEU A 121 9.90 -2.08 -0.05
N GLU A 122 10.65 -1.84 -1.11
CA GLU A 122 11.44 -2.87 -1.80
C GLU A 122 12.91 -2.78 -1.38
N GLY A 123 13.51 -3.93 -1.07
CA GLY A 123 14.93 -4.04 -0.74
C GLY A 123 15.24 -5.18 0.23
N GLY A 124 16.52 -5.49 0.37
CA GLY A 124 17.04 -6.50 1.27
C GLY A 124 17.44 -5.96 2.65
N SER A 125 18.60 -6.39 3.13
CA SER A 125 19.13 -5.99 4.43
C SER A 125 19.48 -4.49 4.49
N GLU A 126 19.73 -3.87 3.34
CA GLU A 126 20.10 -2.46 3.19
C GLU A 126 18.98 -1.49 3.56
N VAL A 127 17.70 -1.90 3.54
CA VAL A 127 16.56 -1.06 3.92
C VAL A 127 16.06 -1.28 5.35
N VAL A 128 16.68 -2.18 6.11
CA VAL A 128 16.25 -2.54 7.47
C VAL A 128 16.24 -1.33 8.42
N GLU A 129 17.20 -0.42 8.28
CA GLU A 129 17.22 0.80 9.10
C GLU A 129 16.00 1.69 8.81
N SER A 130 15.66 1.86 7.53
CA SER A 130 14.47 2.60 7.10
C SER A 130 13.19 1.96 7.64
N ILE A 131 13.05 0.63 7.50
CA ILE A 131 11.89 -0.11 8.02
C ILE A 131 11.75 0.08 9.53
N ARG A 132 12.83 -0.07 10.31
CA ARG A 132 12.80 0.13 11.76
C ARG A 132 12.35 1.54 12.12
N ARG A 133 12.88 2.57 11.45
CA ARG A 133 12.51 3.96 11.73
C ARG A 133 11.04 4.24 11.41
N ILE A 134 10.54 3.74 10.29
CA ILE A 134 9.12 3.89 9.91
C ILE A 134 8.21 3.20 10.93
N LEU A 135 8.54 1.96 11.34
CA LEU A 135 7.80 1.22 12.36
C LEU A 135 7.79 1.95 13.71
N THR A 136 8.90 2.58 14.13
CA THR A 136 8.94 3.36 15.39
C THR A 136 8.03 4.59 15.37
N ALA A 137 7.65 5.09 14.19
CA ALA A 137 6.67 6.16 14.05
C ALA A 137 5.21 5.65 14.02
N GLY A 138 4.99 4.35 14.18
CA GLY A 138 3.66 3.74 14.19
C GLY A 138 3.08 3.48 12.80
N ILE A 139 3.88 3.57 11.73
CA ILE A 139 3.44 3.33 10.36
C ILE A 139 3.67 1.86 10.01
N PRO A 140 2.62 1.08 9.65
CA PRO A 140 2.80 -0.30 9.22
C PRO A 140 3.57 -0.40 7.91
N VAL A 141 4.45 -1.40 7.82
CA VAL A 141 5.32 -1.63 6.66
C VAL A 141 5.09 -3.02 6.09
N MET A 142 4.86 -3.09 4.78
CA MET A 142 5.01 -4.29 3.97
C MET A 142 6.41 -4.30 3.33
N ALA A 143 7.19 -5.35 3.56
CA ALA A 143 8.51 -5.50 2.95
C ALA A 143 8.43 -6.46 1.75
N THR A 144 9.12 -6.11 0.67
CA THR A 144 9.31 -6.97 -0.50
C THR A 144 10.80 -7.11 -0.76
N SER A 145 11.28 -8.36 -0.86
CA SER A 145 12.65 -8.63 -1.27
C SER A 145 12.81 -8.30 -2.75
N ALA A 146 13.83 -7.50 -3.07
CA ALA A 146 14.37 -7.40 -4.43
C ALA A 146 15.17 -8.66 -4.80
#